data_AF-A0A0L0STA9-F1
#
_entry.id   AF-A0A0L0STA9-F1
#
_cell.length_a   1.000
_cell.length_b   1.000
_cell.length_c   1.000
_cell.angle_alpha   90.00
_cell.angle_beta   90.00
_cell.angle_gamma   90.00
#
_symmetry.space_group_name_H-M   'P 1'
#
loop_
_entity.id
_entity.type
_entity.pdbx_description
1 polymer ?
#
loop_
_entity_poly.entity_id
_entity_poly.type
_entity_poly.pdbx_seq_one_letter_code
_entity_poly.pdbx_strand_id
1 'polypeptide(L)'
;MSPAPSSAIGRAVLILGLLVLCHAAYSAFEHVSYLKTIDRVDDGLTLDIILEALLAMIVSTVGILLVADPLQDISLENELKQKTRHAFESRPSFRSFGHRGPHFAALLNAASASGAGATRS
;
A
#
# COMPACT_ATOMS: atom_id res chain seq x y z
N MET A 1 -6.85 6.40 -7.30
CA MET A 1 -5.65 5.80 -6.68
C MET A 1 -6.09 5.12 -5.40
N SER A 2 -6.57 3.88 -5.48
CA SER A 2 -6.83 3.10 -4.25
C SER A 2 -5.48 2.59 -3.76
N PRO A 3 -5.07 2.83 -2.51
CA PRO A 3 -3.88 2.21 -1.97
C PRO A 3 -4.03 0.69 -2.12
N ALA A 4 -3.06 0.02 -2.72
CA ALA A 4 -3.05 -1.44 -2.74
C ALA A 4 -3.16 -1.95 -1.29
N PRO A 5 -3.87 -3.06 -1.05
CA PRO A 5 -3.89 -3.67 0.27
C PRO A 5 -2.45 -4.08 0.56
N SER A 6 -1.76 -3.30 1.40
CA SER A 6 -0.43 -3.67 1.88
C SER A 6 -0.55 -5.09 2.44
N SER A 7 0.12 -6.05 1.81
CA SER A 7 0.00 -7.45 2.23
C SER A 7 0.34 -7.52 3.71
N ALA A 8 -0.65 -7.82 4.56
CA ALA A 8 -0.46 -7.90 6.01
C ALA A 8 0.66 -8.90 6.34
N ILE A 9 0.76 -9.95 5.53
CA ILE A 9 1.80 -10.96 5.56
C ILE A 9 3.16 -10.34 5.20
N GLY A 10 3.25 -9.56 4.12
CA GLY A 10 4.50 -8.88 3.74
C GLY A 10 5.02 -7.95 4.84
N ARG A 11 4.12 -7.20 5.49
CA ARG A 11 4.47 -6.33 6.63
C ARG A 11 4.90 -7.15 7.85
N ALA A 12 4.22 -8.25 8.16
CA ALA A 12 4.60 -9.13 9.25
C ALA A 12 5.98 -9.76 9.03
N VAL A 13 6.25 -10.25 7.81
CA VAL A 13 7.56 -10.80 7.42
C VAL A 13 8.66 -9.75 7.50
N LEU A 14 8.40 -8.53 7.02
CA LEU A 14 9.34 -7.41 7.11
C LEU A 14 9.65 -7.04 8.56
N ILE A 15 8.64 -6.95 9.42
CA ILE A 15 8.83 -6.64 10.84
C ILE A 15 9.62 -7.75 11.53
N LEU A 16 9.29 -9.02 11.28
CA LEU A 16 10.04 -10.15 11.81
C LEU A 16 11.50 -10.14 11.33
N GLY A 17 11.73 -9.93 10.03
CA GLY A 17 13.08 -9.82 9.48
C GLY A 17 13.91 -8.73 10.14
N LEU A 18 13.32 -7.55 10.36
CA LEU A 18 13.98 -6.44 11.06
C LEU A 18 14.26 -6.75 12.54
N LEU A 19 13.34 -7.43 13.24
CA LEU A 19 13.55 -7.82 14.63
C LEU A 19 14.70 -8.82 14.76
N VAL A 20 14.76 -9.84 13.89
CA VAL A 20 15.88 -10.80 13.86
C VAL A 20 17.18 -10.11 13.48
N LEU A 21 17.15 -9.16 12.53
CA LEU A 21 18.33 -8.39 12.16
C LEU A 21 18.84 -7.52 13.32
N CYS A 22 17.93 -6.88 14.07
CA CYS A 22 18.26 -6.16 15.30
C CYS A 22 18.83 -7.10 16.38
N HIS A 23 18.29 -8.30 16.51
CA HIS A 23 18.81 -9.32 17.43
C HIS A 23 20.26 -9.70 17.08
N ALA A 24 20.54 -10.02 15.81
CA ALA A 24 21.89 -10.32 15.34
C ALA A 24 22.86 -9.14 15.53
N ALA A 25 22.39 -7.90 15.32
CA ALA A 25 23.19 -6.69 15.55
C ALA A 25 23.52 -6.49 17.04
N TYR A 26 22.56 -6.77 17.93
CA TYR A 26 22.80 -6.73 19.38
C TYR A 26 23.81 -7.80 19.81
N SER A 27 23.65 -9.05 19.35
CA SER A 27 24.59 -10.14 19.62
C SER A 27 26.01 -9.82 19.13
N ALA A 28 26.14 -9.23 17.93
CA ALA A 28 27.42 -8.78 17.40
C ALA A 28 28.04 -7.66 18.26
N PHE A 29 27.24 -6.69 18.69
CA PHE A 29 27.69 -5.59 19.55
C PHE A 29 28.18 -6.09 20.90
N GLU A 30 27.44 -6.98 21.54
CA GLU A 30 27.81 -7.59 22.81
C GLU A 30 29.09 -8.42 22.66
N HIS A 31 29.18 -9.25 21.61
CA HIS A 31 30.37 -10.07 21.35
C HIS A 31 31.63 -9.22 21.14
N VAL A 32 31.54 -8.17 20.33
CA VAL A 32 32.68 -7.24 20.11
C VAL A 32 33.04 -6.49 21.40
N SER A 33 32.06 -6.11 22.21
CA SER A 33 32.29 -5.43 23.49
C SER A 33 32.96 -6.35 24.51
N TYR A 34 32.57 -7.62 24.53
CA TYR A 34 33.18 -8.65 25.35
C TYR A 34 34.65 -8.88 24.97
N LEU A 35 34.94 -9.07 23.68
CA LEU A 35 36.30 -9.27 23.16
C LEU A 35 37.25 -8.13 23.51
N LYS A 36 36.76 -6.88 23.43
CA LYS A 36 37.51 -5.68 23.85
C LYS A 36 37.84 -5.68 25.34
N THR A 37 36.94 -6.21 26.18
CA THR A 37 37.12 -6.23 27.64
C THR A 37 38.19 -7.25 28.06
N ILE A 38 38.31 -8.35 27.32
CA ILE A 38 39.26 -9.44 27.62
C ILE A 38 40.57 -9.35 26.84
N ASP A 39 40.81 -8.26 26.11
CA ASP A 39 41.98 -8.04 25.24
C ASP A 39 42.19 -9.13 24.18
N ARG A 40 41.10 -9.72 23.69
CA ARG A 40 41.08 -10.74 22.62
C ARG A 40 40.48 -10.19 21.33
N VAL A 41 40.91 -9.00 20.94
CA VAL A 41 40.33 -8.29 19.78
C VAL A 41 40.65 -9.00 18.44
N ASP A 42 41.65 -9.89 18.44
CA ASP A 42 42.02 -10.71 17.28
C ASP A 42 41.02 -11.84 16.98
N ASP A 43 40.20 -12.23 17.97
CA ASP A 43 39.14 -13.21 17.74
C ASP A 43 38.02 -12.51 16.95
N GLY A 44 37.76 -12.98 15.73
CA GLY A 44 36.69 -12.45 14.88
C GLY A 44 35.29 -12.81 15.38
N LEU A 45 34.26 -12.31 14.68
CA LEU A 45 32.87 -12.67 14.96
C LEU A 45 32.62 -14.17 14.76
N THR A 46 31.77 -14.77 15.60
CA THR A 46 31.36 -16.16 15.44
C THR A 46 30.53 -16.35 14.16
N LEU A 47 30.70 -17.51 13.52
CA LEU A 47 30.03 -17.88 12.26
C LEU A 47 28.49 -17.85 12.40
N ASP A 48 27.98 -18.21 13.57
CA ASP A 48 26.55 -18.23 13.87
C ASP A 48 25.89 -16.85 13.73
N ILE A 49 26.49 -15.80 14.32
CA ILE A 49 26.01 -14.41 14.22
C ILE A 49 26.02 -13.93 12.76
N ILE A 50 27.03 -14.32 12.00
CA ILE A 50 27.15 -13.97 10.58
C ILE A 50 26.01 -14.62 9.78
N LEU A 51 25.71 -15.90 10.02
CA LEU A 51 24.62 -16.59 9.34
C LEU A 51 23.25 -16.03 9.73
N GLU A 52 23.04 -15.73 11.01
CA GLU A 52 21.79 -15.15 11.49
C GLU A 52 21.54 -13.78 10.85
N ALA A 53 22.55 -12.92 10.80
CA ALA A 53 22.45 -11.61 10.14
C ALA A 53 22.19 -11.74 8.63
N LEU A 54 22.85 -12.68 7.96
CA LEU A 54 22.70 -12.90 6.51
C LEU A 54 21.30 -13.45 6.18
N LEU A 55 20.80 -14.39 6.99
CA LEU A 55 19.45 -14.91 6.88
C LEU A 55 18.40 -13.79 7.12
N ALA A 56 18.59 -13.00 8.18
CA ALA A 56 17.70 -11.89 8.51
C ALA A 56 17.66 -10.83 7.41
N MET A 57 18.80 -10.55 6.76
CA MET A 57 18.88 -9.66 5.61
C MET A 57 18.08 -10.19 4.40
N ILE A 58 18.20 -11.49 4.10
CA ILE A 58 17.43 -12.12 3.01
C ILE A 58 15.94 -12.05 3.31
N VAL A 59 15.52 -12.42 4.52
CA VAL A 59 14.11 -12.38 4.95
C VAL A 59 13.56 -10.95 4.87
N SER A 60 14.33 -9.96 5.32
CA SER A 60 13.94 -8.54 5.24
C SER A 60 13.76 -8.09 3.79
N THR A 61 14.66 -8.53 2.89
CA THR A 61 14.57 -8.24 1.45
C THR A 61 13.30 -8.84 0.84
N VAL A 62 12.98 -10.09 1.17
CA VAL A 62 11.73 -10.74 0.75
C VAL A 62 10.51 -10.00 1.29
N GLY A 63 10.53 -9.58 2.57
CA GLY A 63 9.48 -8.78 3.17
C GLY A 63 9.23 -7.46 2.44
N ILE A 64 10.29 -6.76 2.04
CA ILE A 64 10.21 -5.52 1.26
C ILE A 64 9.56 -5.78 -0.11
N LEU A 65 9.97 -6.84 -0.81
CA LEU A 65 9.39 -7.20 -2.11
C LEU A 65 7.89 -7.55 -2.02
N LEU A 66 7.44 -8.15 -0.91
CA LEU A 66 6.03 -8.45 -0.67
C LEU A 66 5.18 -7.22 -0.32
N VAL A 67 5.81 -6.15 0.15
CA VAL A 67 5.14 -4.87 0.47
C VAL A 67 5.16 -3.93 -0.74
N ALA A 68 6.11 -4.10 -1.66
CA ALA A 68 6.22 -3.29 -2.86
C ALA A 68 4.96 -3.39 -3.73
N ASP A 69 4.49 -2.23 -4.19
CA ASP A 69 3.36 -2.15 -5.12
C ASP A 69 3.79 -2.70 -6.48
N PRO A 70 2.92 -3.44 -7.21
CA PRO A 70 3.20 -3.82 -8.58
C PRO A 70 3.56 -2.59 -9.42
N LEU A 71 4.51 -2.78 -10.35
CA LEU A 71 4.88 -1.75 -11.30
C LEU A 71 3.63 -1.34 -12.11
N GLN A 72 3.39 -0.04 -12.19
CA GLN A 72 2.32 0.50 -13.02
C GLN A 72 2.65 0.24 -14.51
N ASP A 73 1.70 -0.33 -15.24
CA ASP A 73 1.83 -0.50 -16.69
C ASP A 73 1.90 0.88 -17.38
N ILE A 74 2.96 1.10 -18.17
CA ILE A 74 3.14 2.32 -18.97
C ILE A 74 2.33 2.31 -20.27
N SER A 75 1.55 1.27 -20.53
CA SER A 75 0.75 1.15 -21.75
C SER A 75 -0.44 2.10 -21.69
N LEU A 76 -0.26 3.29 -22.27
CA LEU A 76 -1.31 4.28 -22.48
C LEU A 76 -2.52 3.70 -23.21
N GLU A 77 -2.31 2.70 -24.09
CA GLU A 77 -3.40 2.01 -24.77
C GLU A 77 -4.32 1.24 -23.80
N ASN A 78 -3.75 0.58 -22.78
CA ASN A 78 -4.54 -0.12 -21.78
C ASN A 78 -5.25 0.86 -20.82
N GLU A 79 -4.59 1.97 -20.46
CA GLU A 79 -5.21 3.02 -19.65
C GLU A 79 -6.38 3.70 -20.40
N LEU A 80 -6.20 3.97 -21.71
CA LEU A 80 -7.24 4.56 -22.56
C LEU A 80 -8.41 3.60 -22.81
N LYS A 81 -8.16 2.28 -22.89
CA LYS A 81 -9.23 1.27 -22.99
C LYS A 81 -10.07 1.17 -21.72
N GLN A 82 -9.49 1.36 -20.53
CA GLN A 82 -10.24 1.38 -19.27
C GLN A 82 -11.04 2.67 -19.06
N LYS A 83 -10.62 3.81 -19.65
CA LYS A 83 -11.39 5.05 -19.59
C LYS A 83 -12.66 4.96 -20.43
N THR A 84 -13.82 5.08 -19.79
CA THR A 84 -15.10 5.13 -20.50
C THR A 84 -15.13 6.35 -21.42
N ARG A 85 -15.59 6.17 -22.67
CA ARG A 85 -15.75 7.25 -23.66
C ARG A 85 -16.49 8.48 -23.10
N HIS A 86 -17.46 8.26 -22.20
CA HIS A 86 -18.17 9.32 -21.49
C HIS A 86 -17.28 10.26 -20.66
N ALA A 87 -16.19 9.76 -20.07
CA ALA A 87 -15.23 10.59 -19.35
C ALA A 87 -14.41 11.48 -20.31
N PHE A 88 -14.18 11.00 -21.54
CA PHE A 88 -13.50 11.78 -22.59
C PHE A 88 -14.45 12.82 -23.21
N GLU A 89 -15.71 12.45 -23.41
CA GLU A 89 -16.76 13.35 -23.94
C GLU A 89 -17.23 14.37 -22.93
N SER A 90 -17.14 14.07 -21.62
CA SER A 90 -17.38 15.04 -20.56
C SER A 90 -16.25 16.06 -20.51
N ARG A 91 -16.28 17.06 -21.39
CA ARG A 91 -15.36 18.21 -21.37
C ARG A 91 -15.82 19.18 -20.28
N PRO A 92 -15.21 19.21 -19.08
CA PRO A 92 -15.75 19.97 -17.95
C PRO A 92 -15.72 21.48 -18.23
N SER A 93 -14.74 21.92 -19.01
CA SER A 93 -14.57 23.29 -19.49
C SER A 93 -15.66 23.76 -20.45
N PHE A 94 -16.44 22.84 -21.04
CA PHE A 94 -17.52 23.15 -22.00
C PHE A 94 -18.89 22.65 -21.51
N ARG A 95 -19.07 22.49 -20.20
CA ARG A 95 -20.35 22.05 -19.65
C ARG A 95 -21.38 23.18 -19.74
N SER A 96 -22.40 23.01 -20.59
CA SER A 96 -23.54 23.92 -20.65
C SER A 96 -24.63 23.49 -19.66
N PHE A 97 -25.24 24.46 -18.97
CA PHE A 97 -26.30 24.21 -17.97
C PHE A 97 -27.72 24.23 -18.56
N GLY A 98 -27.86 24.53 -19.85
CA GLY A 98 -29.14 24.56 -20.58
C GLY A 98 -29.60 23.18 -21.07
N HIS A 99 -29.65 22.18 -20.19
CA HIS A 99 -30.15 20.84 -20.51
C HIS A 99 -31.47 20.53 -19.78
N ARG A 100 -32.18 19.48 -20.21
CA ARG A 100 -33.50 19.11 -19.65
C ARG A 100 -33.43 18.47 -18.25
N GLY A 101 -32.22 18.26 -17.73
CA GLY A 101 -31.97 17.55 -16.47
C GLY A 101 -32.60 18.22 -15.24
N PRO A 102 -32.47 19.55 -15.05
CA PRO A 102 -33.10 20.26 -13.94
C PRO A 102 -34.63 20.18 -13.97
N HIS A 103 -35.25 20.25 -15.16
CA HIS A 103 -36.69 20.10 -15.30
C HIS A 103 -37.16 18.68 -14.94
N PHE A 104 -36.42 17.67 -15.36
CA PHE A 104 -36.75 16.27 -15.03
C PHE A 104 -36.55 15.96 -13.54
N ALA A 105 -35.49 16.50 -12.93
CA ALA A 105 -35.23 16.39 -11.49
C ALA A 105 -36.30 17.09 -10.64
N ALA A 106 -36.76 18.28 -11.07
CA ALA A 106 -37.86 18.98 -10.41
C ALA A 106 -39.17 18.19 -10.46
N LEU A 107 -39.46 17.54 -11.60
CA LEU A 107 -40.64 16.70 -11.77
C LEU A 107 -40.60 15.44 -10.88
N LEU A 108 -39.43 14.78 -10.80
CA LEU A 108 -39.20 13.64 -9.89
C LEU A 108 -39.37 14.03 -8.42
N ASN A 109 -38.85 15.19 -8.00
CA ASN A 109 -39.04 15.69 -6.63
C ASN A 109 -40.50 16.04 -6.32
N ALA A 110 -41.24 16.59 -7.29
CA ALA A 110 -42.67 16.85 -7.13
C ALA A 110 -43.48 15.54 -7.05
N ALA A 111 -43.12 14.53 -7.85
CA ALA A 111 -43.78 13.23 -7.84
C ALA A 111 -43.52 12.44 -6.55
N SER A 112 -42.30 12.50 -5.99
CA SER A 112 -41.99 11.85 -4.70
C SER A 112 -42.72 12.50 -3.52
N ALA A 113 -42.88 13.83 -3.53
CA ALA A 113 -43.67 14.56 -2.54
C ALA A 113 -45.17 14.21 -2.61
N SER A 114 -45.70 13.98 -3.81
CA SER A 114 -47.10 13.57 -4.01
C SER A 114 -47.37 12.12 -3.55
N GLY A 115 -46.38 11.23 -3.61
CA GLY A 115 -46.51 9.85 -3.14
C GLY A 115 -46.50 9.71 -1.61
N ALA A 116 -45.85 10.63 -0.90
CA ALA A 116 -45.78 10.63 0.57
C ALA A 116 -47.09 11.08 1.25
N GLY A 117 -48.04 11.66 0.51
CA GLY A 117 -49.34 12.10 1.01
C GLY A 117 -50.48 11.08 0.89
N ALA A 118 -50.29 9.97 0.17
CA ALA A 118 -51.37 9.07 -0.21
C ALA A 118 -51.60 7.86 0.74
N THR A 119 -50.87 7.75 1.86
CA THR A 119 -50.99 6.62 2.81
C THR A 119 -51.44 7.04 4.22
N ARG A 120 -52.09 8.19 4.36
CA ARG A 120 -52.72 8.61 5.64
C ARG A 120 -54.19 8.96 5.40
N SER A 121 -55.03 7.93 5.34
CA SER A 121 -56.47 8.01 5.64
C SER A 121 -56.82 6.86 6.56
#